data_AF-A0A945VHT3-F1
#
_entry.id   AF-A0A945VHT3-F1
#
_cell.length_a   1.000
_cell.length_b   1.000
_cell.length_c   1.000
_cell.angle_alpha   90.00
_cell.angle_beta   90.00
_cell.angle_gamma   90.00
#
_symmetry.space_group_name_H-M   'P 1'
#
loop_
_entity.id
_entity.type
_entity.pdbx_description
1 polymer ?
#
loop_
_entity_poly.entity_id
_entity_poly.type
_entity_poly.pdbx_seq_one_letter_code
_entity_poly.pdbx_strand_id
1 'polypeptide(L)'
;MKKLFNEGFTLIELVIIMVVLGILAAVAVPRMGNTIASSEEAAENTVLASLRTAVEVYAMDQVVNNSNKSYPYNPFDELDKLPEGYTNDGYLDTDGEWIFTSDNYIAHQRNDNTRHKWYYDINTGLFGVRVDY
;
A
#
# COMPACT_ATOMS: atom_id res chain seq x y z
N MET A 1 22.99 -1.92 57.47
CA MET A 1 23.54 -1.89 56.10
C MET A 1 22.87 -2.98 55.27
N LYS A 2 22.13 -2.61 54.23
CA LYS A 2 21.40 -3.53 53.35
C LYS A 2 22.43 -4.12 52.36
N LYS A 3 22.70 -5.43 52.42
CA LYS A 3 23.56 -6.10 51.43
C LYS A 3 22.81 -6.12 50.11
N LEU A 4 23.34 -5.45 49.09
CA LEU A 4 22.88 -5.58 47.71
C LEU A 4 23.50 -6.87 47.17
N PHE A 5 22.68 -7.86 46.83
CA PHE A 5 23.11 -9.09 46.17
C PHE A 5 23.62 -8.73 44.77
N ASN A 6 24.93 -8.59 44.60
CA ASN A 6 25.58 -8.62 43.30
C ASN A 6 25.80 -10.09 42.93
N GLU A 7 24.76 -10.73 42.40
CA GLU A 7 24.88 -12.03 41.76
C GLU A 7 25.37 -11.82 40.33
N GLY A 8 26.57 -12.31 40.03
CA GLY A 8 27.13 -12.30 38.68
C GLY A 8 26.35 -13.28 37.79
N PHE A 9 26.04 -12.85 36.58
CA PHE A 9 25.36 -13.67 35.57
C PHE A 9 26.20 -14.91 35.23
N THR A 10 25.58 -16.08 35.12
CA THR A 10 26.30 -17.29 34.72
C THR A 10 26.48 -17.36 33.19
N LEU A 11 27.59 -17.97 32.75
CA LEU A 11 27.81 -18.20 31.31
C LEU A 11 26.71 -19.08 30.70
N ILE A 12 26.17 -20.04 31.46
CA ILE A 12 25.12 -20.94 31.00
C ILE A 12 23.78 -20.20 30.78
N GLU A 13 23.43 -19.25 31.65
CA GLU A 13 22.23 -18.42 31.44
C GLU A 13 22.35 -17.61 30.15
N LEU A 14 23.51 -17.00 29.91
CA LEU A 14 23.73 -16.24 28.68
C LEU A 14 23.59 -17.13 27.44
N VAL A 15 24.13 -18.35 27.46
CA VAL A 15 24.03 -19.31 26.34
C VAL A 15 22.58 -19.74 26.11
N ILE A 16 21.82 -20.07 27.15
CA ILE A 16 20.41 -20.47 27.02
C ILE A 16 19.59 -19.31 26.44
N ILE A 17 19.83 -18.07 26.90
CA ILE A 17 19.14 -16.88 26.37
C ILE A 17 19.44 -16.68 24.88
N MET A 18 20.70 -16.81 24.46
CA MET A 18 21.07 -16.73 23.03
C MET A 18 20.36 -17.79 22.19
N VAL A 19 20.26 -19.03 22.68
CA VAL A 19 19.56 -20.11 21.98
C VAL A 19 18.08 -19.80 21.84
N VAL A 20 17.42 -19.36 22.91
CA VAL A 20 15.99 -18.99 22.88
C VAL A 20 15.76 -17.82 21.95
N LEU A 21 16.56 -16.75 22.02
CA LEU A 21 16.48 -15.61 21.11
C LEU A 21 16.73 -16.01 19.65
N GLY A 22 17.66 -16.94 19.40
CA GLY A 22 17.92 -17.47 18.07
C GLY A 22 16.72 -18.21 17.46
N ILE A 23 16.04 -19.05 18.25
CA ILE A 23 14.83 -19.76 17.82
C ILE A 23 13.68 -18.78 17.55
N LEU A 24 13.47 -17.80 18.45
CA LEU A 24 12.44 -16.78 18.28
C LEU A 24 12.67 -15.93 17.03
N ALA A 25 13.91 -15.49 16.80
CA ALA A 25 14.27 -14.71 15.62
C ALA A 25 14.05 -15.50 14.32
N ALA A 26 14.42 -16.78 14.28
CA ALA A 26 14.25 -17.63 13.10
C ALA A 26 12.78 -17.79 12.67
N VAL A 27 11.84 -17.80 13.62
CA VAL A 27 10.40 -17.90 13.34
C VAL A 27 9.75 -16.53 13.08
N ALA A 28 10.18 -15.49 13.80
CA ALA A 28 9.56 -14.17 13.71
C ALA A 28 9.88 -13.43 12.41
N VAL A 29 11.13 -13.50 11.93
CA VAL A 29 11.59 -12.73 10.76
C VAL A 29 10.81 -13.07 9.48
N PRO A 30 10.62 -14.35 9.08
CA PRO A 30 9.88 -14.67 7.84
C PRO A 30 8.41 -14.26 7.89
N ARG A 31 7.78 -14.35 9.07
CA ARG A 31 6.36 -13.98 9.25
C ARG A 31 6.13 -12.48 9.06
N MET A 32 7.09 -11.66 9.49
CA MET A 32 6.95 -10.21 9.42
C MET A 32 6.92 -9.71 7.97
N GLY A 33 7.77 -10.25 7.09
CA GLY A 33 7.78 -9.90 5.66
C GLY A 33 6.44 -10.18 4.96
N ASN A 34 5.86 -11.36 5.15
CA ASN A 34 4.55 -11.70 4.56
C ASN A 34 3.41 -10.80 5.07
N THR A 35 3.51 -10.34 6.32
CA THR A 35 2.51 -9.46 6.93
C THR A 35 2.58 -8.04 6.36
N ILE A 36 3.78 -7.55 6.05
CA ILE A 36 3.98 -6.24 5.42
C ILE A 36 3.39 -6.25 4.01
N ALA A 37 3.77 -7.22 3.18
CA ALA A 37 3.27 -7.32 1.81
C ALA A 37 1.74 -7.44 1.72
N SER A 38 1.12 -8.21 2.62
CA SER A 38 -0.35 -8.32 2.66
C SER A 38 -1.04 -7.05 3.16
N SER A 39 -0.38 -6.29 4.05
CA SER A 39 -0.89 -4.99 4.52
C SER A 39 -0.82 -3.94 3.42
N GLU A 40 0.26 -3.92 2.63
CA GLU A 40 0.40 -3.04 1.47
C GLU A 40 -0.66 -3.36 0.41
N GLU A 41 -0.87 -4.64 0.08
CA GLU A 41 -1.94 -5.06 -0.83
C GLU A 41 -3.34 -4.66 -0.32
N ALA A 42 -3.59 -4.77 0.98
CA ALA A 42 -4.85 -4.32 1.56
C ALA A 42 -5.04 -2.79 1.47
N ALA A 43 -3.97 -2.03 1.67
CA ALA A 43 -3.98 -0.58 1.51
C ALA A 43 -4.25 -0.19 0.04
N GLU A 44 -3.57 -0.82 -0.91
CA GLU A 44 -3.80 -0.63 -2.36
C GLU A 44 -5.26 -0.88 -2.74
N ASN A 45 -5.82 -2.00 -2.27
CA ASN A 45 -7.21 -2.36 -2.54
C ASN A 45 -8.19 -1.33 -1.94
N THR A 46 -7.86 -0.72 -0.80
CA THR A 46 -8.67 0.33 -0.18
C THR A 46 -8.66 1.62 -1.02
N VAL A 47 -7.50 2.01 -1.55
CA VAL A 47 -7.37 3.16 -2.46
C VAL A 47 -8.17 2.90 -3.75
N LEU A 48 -8.00 1.73 -4.38
CA LEU A 48 -8.73 1.36 -5.58
C LEU A 48 -10.25 1.27 -5.36
N ALA A 49 -10.70 0.80 -4.20
CA ALA A 49 -12.12 0.79 -3.86
C ALA A 49 -12.68 2.23 -3.76
N SER A 50 -11.93 3.14 -3.15
CA SER A 50 -12.29 4.55 -3.05
C SER A 50 -12.38 5.20 -4.43
N LEU A 51 -11.40 4.93 -5.31
CA LEU A 51 -11.40 5.40 -6.69
C LEU A 51 -12.60 4.86 -7.49
N ARG A 52 -12.90 3.56 -7.38
CA ARG A 52 -14.08 2.94 -8.00
C ARG A 52 -15.37 3.65 -7.60
N THR A 53 -15.52 3.98 -6.32
CA THR A 53 -16.68 4.72 -5.84
C THR A 53 -16.70 6.14 -6.38
N ALA A 54 -15.58 6.86 -6.34
CA ALA A 54 -15.49 8.24 -6.80
C ALA A 54 -15.81 8.39 -8.28
N VAL A 55 -15.23 7.56 -9.16
CA VAL A 55 -15.50 7.64 -10.60
C VAL A 55 -16.95 7.29 -10.95
N GLU A 56 -17.59 6.39 -10.20
CA GLU A 56 -18.99 6.06 -10.43
C GLU A 56 -19.92 7.18 -9.95
N VAL A 57 -19.61 7.82 -8.82
CA VAL A 57 -20.33 9.03 -8.35
C VAL A 57 -20.23 10.14 -9.39
N TYR A 58 -19.02 10.41 -9.90
CA TYR A 58 -18.83 11.38 -10.99
C TYR A 58 -19.69 11.02 -12.21
N ALA A 59 -19.70 9.74 -12.62
CA ALA A 59 -20.48 9.31 -13.77
C ALA A 59 -21.99 9.47 -13.56
N MET A 60 -22.49 9.28 -12.33
CA MET A 60 -23.89 9.56 -11.99
C MET A 60 -24.20 11.06 -12.09
N ASP A 61 -23.31 11.91 -11.62
CA ASP A 61 -23.46 13.37 -11.74
C ASP A 61 -23.45 13.83 -13.20
N GLN A 62 -22.64 13.21 -14.06
CA GLN A 62 -22.64 13.49 -15.50
C GLN A 62 -23.96 13.10 -16.17
N VAL A 63 -24.58 11.99 -15.75
CA VAL A 63 -25.92 11.62 -16.24
C VAL A 63 -26.95 12.67 -15.84
N VAL A 64 -26.89 13.19 -14.61
CA VAL A 64 -27.84 14.20 -14.13
C VAL A 64 -27.66 15.54 -14.86
N ASN A 65 -26.42 15.99 -15.02
CA ASN A 65 -26.12 17.32 -15.57
C ASN A 65 -26.19 17.35 -17.10
N ASN A 66 -25.68 16.29 -17.74
CA ASN A 66 -25.39 16.27 -19.18
C ASN A 66 -26.21 15.20 -19.93
N SER A 67 -27.09 14.45 -19.23
CA SER A 67 -27.87 13.34 -19.80
C SER A 67 -27.01 12.26 -20.48
N ASN A 68 -25.71 12.20 -20.16
CA ASN A 68 -24.74 11.30 -20.76
C ASN A 68 -23.83 10.75 -19.66
N LYS A 69 -23.67 9.43 -19.61
CA LYS A 69 -22.72 8.80 -18.68
C LYS A 69 -21.31 8.93 -19.24
N SER A 70 -20.43 9.57 -18.49
CA SER A 70 -19.00 9.68 -18.79
C SER A 70 -18.20 9.54 -17.50
N TYR A 71 -16.95 9.12 -17.63
CA TYR A 71 -16.04 8.93 -16.51
C TYR A 71 -14.90 9.95 -16.55
N PRO A 72 -14.26 10.26 -15.41
CA PRO A 72 -13.20 11.25 -15.36
C PRO A 72 -11.96 10.73 -16.10
N TYR A 73 -11.15 11.65 -16.62
CA TYR A 73 -9.87 11.28 -17.25
C TYR A 73 -8.90 10.71 -16.23
N ASN A 74 -8.69 11.44 -15.13
CA ASN A 74 -7.86 11.00 -14.01
C ASN A 74 -8.78 10.65 -12.82
N PRO A 75 -8.84 9.38 -12.41
CA PRO A 75 -9.64 8.93 -11.27
C PRO A 75 -9.33 9.64 -9.95
N PHE A 76 -8.10 10.12 -9.76
CA PHE A 76 -7.69 10.78 -8.52
C PHE A 76 -8.27 12.18 -8.35
N ASP A 77 -8.67 12.84 -9.45
CA ASP A 77 -9.25 14.19 -9.41
C ASP A 77 -10.62 14.19 -8.70
N GLU A 78 -11.28 13.02 -8.61
CA GLU A 78 -12.60 12.86 -7.99
C GLU A 78 -12.54 12.45 -6.51
N LEU A 79 -11.35 12.26 -5.94
CA LEU A 79 -11.20 11.94 -4.51
C LEU A 79 -11.19 13.21 -3.65
N ASP A 80 -12.03 13.24 -2.62
CA ASP A 80 -12.01 14.29 -1.59
C ASP A 80 -10.66 14.32 -0.82
N LYS A 81 -10.11 13.14 -0.55
CA LYS A 81 -8.77 12.97 0.02
C LYS A 81 -7.92 12.06 -0.86
N LEU A 82 -6.88 12.64 -1.43
CA LEU A 82 -5.85 11.92 -2.16
C LEU A 82 -5.08 10.97 -1.22
N PRO A 83 -4.65 9.79 -1.71
CA PRO A 83 -3.77 8.94 -0.93
C PRO A 83 -2.44 9.65 -0.65
N GLU A 84 -1.82 9.28 0.47
CA GLU A 84 -0.48 9.75 0.79
C GLU A 84 0.49 9.30 -0.31
N GLY A 85 1.37 10.21 -0.76
CA GLY A 85 2.32 9.94 -1.84
C GLY A 85 1.75 10.11 -3.26
N TYR A 86 0.52 10.58 -3.44
CA TYR A 86 0.03 10.87 -4.79
C TYR A 86 0.80 12.04 -5.43
N THR A 87 1.34 11.81 -6.64
CA THR A 87 2.01 12.82 -7.46
C THR A 87 1.42 12.84 -8.88
N ASN A 88 1.52 14.01 -9.51
CA ASN A 88 1.06 14.27 -10.88
C ASN A 88 2.21 14.37 -11.89
N ASP A 89 3.43 14.04 -11.48
CA ASP A 89 4.62 14.12 -12.32
C ASP A 89 4.80 12.88 -13.22
N GLY A 90 4.09 11.79 -12.91
CA GLY A 90 4.14 10.54 -13.67
C GLY A 90 5.38 9.70 -13.38
N TYR A 91 6.12 10.00 -12.32
CA TYR A 91 7.30 9.24 -11.92
C TYR A 91 7.03 8.52 -10.59
N LEU A 92 7.45 7.25 -10.53
CA LEU A 92 7.57 6.50 -9.28
C LEU A 92 9.05 6.54 -8.90
N ASP A 93 9.45 7.48 -8.06
CA ASP A 93 10.85 7.63 -7.63
C ASP A 93 11.04 7.40 -6.12
N THR A 94 9.94 7.46 -5.35
CA THR A 94 9.93 7.34 -3.90
C THR A 94 8.94 6.26 -3.45
N ASP A 95 9.26 5.61 -2.33
CA ASP A 95 8.39 4.60 -1.71
C ASP A 95 7.07 5.23 -1.23
N GLY A 96 5.97 4.52 -1.44
CA GLY A 96 4.64 4.96 -1.10
C GLY A 96 3.95 5.81 -2.17
N GLU A 97 4.63 6.12 -3.27
CA GLU A 97 4.07 7.01 -4.29
C GLU A 97 2.95 6.39 -5.10
N TRP A 98 1.98 7.23 -5.47
CA TRP A 98 0.87 6.91 -6.35
C TRP A 98 0.89 7.84 -7.56
N ILE A 99 0.73 7.30 -8.75
CA ILE A 99 0.63 8.11 -9.97
C ILE A 99 -0.54 7.67 -10.84
N PHE A 100 -1.02 8.60 -11.66
CA PHE A 100 -1.83 8.31 -12.84
C PHE A 100 -1.11 8.81 -14.08
N THR A 101 -1.13 8.02 -15.15
CA THR A 101 -0.38 8.32 -16.37
C THR A 101 -1.29 8.53 -17.57
N SER A 102 -0.74 9.11 -18.63
CA SER A 102 -1.47 9.35 -19.88
C SER A 102 -1.91 8.07 -20.60
N ASP A 103 -1.33 6.93 -20.23
CA ASP A 103 -1.65 5.61 -20.76
C ASP A 103 -2.84 4.95 -20.03
N ASN A 104 -3.56 5.73 -19.22
CA ASN A 104 -4.74 5.32 -18.45
C ASN A 104 -4.45 4.14 -17.52
N TYR A 105 -3.41 4.25 -16.70
CA TYR A 105 -3.23 3.34 -15.57
C TYR A 105 -2.81 4.11 -14.33
N ILE A 106 -3.18 3.52 -13.20
CA ILE A 106 -2.70 3.91 -11.88
C ILE A 106 -1.49 3.04 -11.57
N ALA A 107 -0.45 3.61 -10.99
CA ALA A 107 0.68 2.84 -10.48
C ALA A 107 1.03 3.25 -9.06
N HIS A 108 1.57 2.30 -8.30
CA HIS A 108 2.02 2.47 -6.92
C HIS A 108 3.38 1.82 -6.70
N GLN A 109 4.26 2.48 -5.95
CA GLN A 109 5.52 1.91 -5.46
C GLN A 109 5.39 1.58 -3.96
N ARG A 110 5.65 0.32 -3.60
CA ARG A 110 5.66 -0.16 -2.21
C ARG A 110 6.98 0.15 -1.50
N ASN A 111 7.04 -0.07 -0.18
CA ASN A 111 8.23 0.20 0.63
C ASN A 111 9.42 -0.72 0.34
N ASP A 112 9.22 -1.78 -0.42
CA ASP A 112 10.27 -2.69 -0.89
C ASP A 112 10.74 -2.35 -2.32
N ASN A 113 10.37 -1.18 -2.85
CA ASN A 113 10.59 -0.72 -4.22
C ASN A 113 9.89 -1.57 -5.30
N THR A 114 9.04 -2.52 -4.94
CA THR A 114 8.19 -3.20 -5.93
C THR A 114 7.10 -2.25 -6.41
N ARG A 115 6.73 -2.39 -7.69
CA ARG A 115 5.79 -1.49 -8.34
C ARG A 115 4.68 -2.27 -9.00
N HIS A 116 3.47 -1.79 -8.82
CA HIS A 116 2.28 -2.40 -9.38
C HIS A 116 1.41 -1.36 -10.07
N LYS A 117 0.71 -1.80 -11.12
CA LYS A 117 -0.22 -0.97 -11.88
C LYS A 117 -1.58 -1.63 -12.09
N TRP A 118 -2.57 -0.79 -12.31
CA TRP A 118 -3.93 -1.14 -12.65
C TRP A 118 -4.40 -0.27 -13.81
N TYR A 119 -4.75 -0.90 -14.92
CA TYR A 119 -5.34 -0.19 -16.05
C TYR A 119 -6.70 0.39 -15.66
N TYR A 120 -7.01 1.57 -16.17
CA TYR A 120 -8.26 2.25 -16.01
C TYR A 120 -8.89 2.47 -17.39
N ASP A 121 -10.12 2.04 -17.58
CA ASP A 121 -10.85 2.28 -18.83
C ASP A 121 -11.79 3.47 -18.65
N ILE A 122 -11.40 4.62 -19.22
CA ILE A 122 -12.18 5.86 -19.21
C ILE A 122 -13.57 5.73 -19.84
N ASN A 123 -13.82 4.73 -20.69
CA ASN A 123 -15.12 4.56 -21.32
C ASN A 123 -16.10 3.81 -20.41
N THR A 124 -15.58 2.95 -19.52
CA THR A 124 -16.37 2.06 -18.69
C THR A 124 -16.25 2.33 -17.19
N GLY A 125 -15.28 3.15 -16.76
CA GLY A 125 -14.96 3.41 -15.36
C GLY A 125 -14.35 2.21 -14.63
N LEU A 126 -14.00 1.15 -15.37
CA LEU A 126 -13.50 -0.08 -14.78
C LEU A 126 -11.99 -0.03 -14.55
N PHE A 127 -11.59 -0.59 -13.41
CA PHE A 127 -10.19 -0.81 -13.08
C PHE A 127 -9.84 -2.28 -13.29
N GLY A 128 -8.77 -2.50 -14.04
CA GLY A 128 -8.20 -3.81 -14.34
C GLY A 128 -7.60 -4.50 -13.12
N VAL A 129 -7.05 -5.69 -13.37
CA VAL A 129 -6.33 -6.46 -12.36
C VAL A 129 -4.95 -5.88 -12.10
N ARG A 130 -4.37 -6.21 -10.94
CA ARG A 130 -3.00 -5.85 -10.60
C ARG A 130 -2.03 -6.49 -11.58
N VAL A 131 -1.12 -5.69 -12.12
CA VAL A 131 0.00 -6.13 -12.98
C VAL A 131 1.29 -5.52 -12.45
N ASP A 132 2.41 -6.22 -12.61
CA ASP A 132 3.72 -5.65 -12.29
C ASP A 132 4.00 -4.47 -13.23
N TYR A 133 4.49 -3.38 -12.64
CA TYR A 133 4.70 -2.12 -13.34
C TYR A 133 6.00 -2.11 -14.15
#